data_AF-A0A918NFD8-F1
#
_entry.id   AF-A0A918NFD8-F1
#
_cell.length_a   1.000
_cell.length_b   1.000
_cell.length_c   1.000
_cell.angle_alpha   90.00
_cell.angle_beta   90.00
_cell.angle_gamma   90.00
#
_symmetry.space_group_name_H-M   'P 1'
#
loop_
_entity.id
_entity.type
_entity.pdbx_description
1 polymer ?
#
loop_
_entity_poly.entity_id
_entity_poly.type
_entity_poly.pdbx_seq_one_letter_code
_entity_poly.pdbx_strand_id
1 'polypeptide(L)'
;MKSLNSGNAESLCRPIIENILIAHDQADQSLLYGQLPELINMLSREDFEEAVQNLKSLGKTTEVIYLGHLNKVDEHLVVWKVRYSDSQEELLWSLNLADSENGLVVNGLLFDR
;
A
#
# COMPACT_ATOMS: atom_id res chain seq x y z
N MET A 1 0.95 20.87 7.72
CA MET A 1 0.74 20.07 6.48
C MET A 1 -0.75 20.07 6.15
N LYS A 2 -1.17 19.84 4.90
CA LYS A 2 -2.61 19.64 4.61
C LYS A 2 -3.00 18.23 5.03
N SER A 3 -3.99 18.10 5.90
CA SER A 3 -4.62 16.82 6.27
C SER A 3 -5.16 16.10 5.03
N LEU A 4 -5.13 14.77 5.06
CA LEU A 4 -5.68 13.96 3.98
C LEU A 4 -7.19 14.17 3.87
N ASN A 5 -7.67 14.33 2.65
CA ASN A 5 -9.09 14.44 2.35
C ASN A 5 -9.35 13.90 0.94
N SER A 6 -10.62 13.72 0.59
CA SER A 6 -10.98 13.13 -0.70
C SER A 6 -10.52 13.94 -1.92
N GLY A 7 -10.18 15.23 -1.76
CA GLY A 7 -9.67 16.07 -2.84
C GLY A 7 -8.16 15.94 -3.10
N ASN A 8 -7.38 15.37 -2.17
CA ASN A 8 -5.94 15.19 -2.31
C ASN A 8 -5.44 13.75 -2.08
N ALA A 9 -6.31 12.85 -1.62
CA ALA A 9 -5.96 11.49 -1.23
C ALA A 9 -5.23 10.71 -2.31
N GLU A 10 -5.73 10.71 -3.54
CA GLU A 10 -5.06 10.02 -4.64
C GLU A 10 -3.62 10.54 -4.84
N SER A 11 -3.47 11.86 -5.01
CA SER A 11 -2.16 12.46 -5.29
C SER A 11 -1.13 12.25 -4.17
N LEU A 12 -1.57 12.25 -2.91
CA LEU A 12 -0.68 12.08 -1.77
C LEU A 12 -0.34 10.61 -1.52
N CYS A 13 -1.27 9.69 -1.77
CA CYS A 13 -1.09 8.26 -1.47
C CYS A 13 -0.58 7.44 -2.66
N ARG A 14 -0.67 7.94 -3.90
CA ARG A 14 -0.11 7.28 -5.09
C ARG A 14 1.37 6.89 -4.93
N PRO A 15 2.30 7.79 -4.53
CA PRO A 15 3.69 7.40 -4.37
C PRO A 15 3.87 6.34 -3.26
N ILE A 16 3.00 6.33 -2.24
CA ILE A 16 3.06 5.35 -1.15
C ILE A 16 2.71 3.95 -1.68
N ILE A 17 1.58 3.80 -2.38
CA ILE A 17 1.18 2.49 -2.91
C ILE A 17 2.13 1.99 -4.00
N GLU A 18 2.65 2.86 -4.86
CA GLU A 18 3.60 2.48 -5.90
C GLU A 18 4.90 1.94 -5.31
N ASN A 19 5.41 2.59 -4.26
CA ASN A 19 6.58 2.13 -3.51
C ASN A 19 6.37 0.76 -2.85
N ILE A 20 5.20 0.56 -2.22
CA ILE A 20 4.82 -0.73 -1.63
C ILE A 20 4.81 -1.83 -2.69
N LEU A 21 4.17 -1.58 -3.84
CA LEU A 21 4.06 -2.56 -4.93
C LEU A 21 5.42 -2.89 -5.52
N ILE A 22 6.29 -1.89 -5.72
CA ILE A 22 7.66 -2.09 -6.21
C ILE A 22 8.45 -3.00 -5.25
N ALA A 23 8.36 -2.77 -3.95
CA ALA A 23 9.05 -3.61 -2.96
C ALA A 23 8.56 -5.06 -3.00
N HIS A 24 7.26 -5.30 -3.15
CA HIS A 24 6.71 -6.66 -3.27
C HIS A 24 7.09 -7.30 -4.61
N ASP A 25 7.05 -6.55 -5.72
CA ASP A 25 7.46 -7.03 -7.04
C ASP A 25 8.95 -7.41 -7.06
N GLN A 26 9.80 -6.74 -6.30
CA GLN A 26 11.23 -7.03 -6.18
C GLN A 26 11.57 -8.02 -5.06
N ALA A 27 10.59 -8.40 -4.24
CA ALA A 27 10.81 -9.15 -3.01
C ALA A 27 11.87 -8.50 -2.10
N ASP A 28 11.91 -7.17 -2.04
CA ASP A 28 12.89 -6.39 -1.29
C ASP A 28 12.24 -5.66 -0.11
N GLN A 29 12.31 -6.28 1.07
CA GLN A 29 11.80 -5.70 2.31
C GLN A 29 12.61 -4.47 2.76
N SER A 30 13.91 -4.42 2.45
CA SER A 30 14.74 -3.28 2.81
C SER A 30 14.36 -2.04 2.01
N LEU A 31 13.94 -2.21 0.76
CA LEU A 31 13.35 -1.15 -0.05
C LEU A 31 12.06 -0.61 0.60
N LEU A 32 11.18 -1.51 1.05
CA LEU A 32 9.93 -1.13 1.75
C LEU A 32 10.23 -0.27 2.99
N TYR A 33 11.14 -0.73 3.85
CA TYR A 33 11.48 -0.02 5.11
C TYR A 33 12.29 1.25 4.91
N GLY A 34 13.09 1.32 3.85
CA GLY A 34 13.78 2.57 3.49
C GLY A 34 12.81 3.69 3.10
N GLN A 35 11.64 3.33 2.59
CA GLN A 35 10.61 4.27 2.13
C GLN A 35 9.52 4.51 3.17
N LEU A 36 9.17 3.48 3.94
CA LEU A 36 8.11 3.47 4.96
C LEU A 36 8.66 2.86 6.27
N PRO A 37 9.55 3.57 6.98
CA PRO A 37 10.20 3.06 8.18
C PRO A 37 9.22 2.73 9.32
N GLU A 38 8.03 3.33 9.33
CA GLU A 38 6.96 3.02 10.27
C GLU A 38 6.51 1.55 10.19
N LEU A 39 6.65 0.91 9.02
CA LEU A 39 6.25 -0.48 8.82
C LEU A 39 7.18 -1.49 9.49
N ILE A 40 8.39 -1.09 9.91
CA ILE A 40 9.38 -1.99 10.56
C ILE A 40 8.79 -2.70 11.77
N ASN A 41 7.94 -2.01 12.54
CA ASN A 41 7.32 -2.57 13.74
C ASN A 41 5.95 -3.23 13.48
N MET A 42 5.45 -3.15 12.24
CA MET A 42 4.10 -3.55 11.86
C MET A 42 4.06 -4.78 10.99
N LEU A 43 5.10 -4.99 10.17
CA LEU A 43 5.20 -6.08 9.23
C LEU A 43 6.39 -6.95 9.64
N SER A 44 6.15 -8.22 9.99
CA SER A 44 7.27 -9.13 10.20
C SER A 44 7.93 -9.49 8.87
N ARG A 45 9.12 -10.09 8.93
CA ARG A 45 9.75 -10.67 7.73
C ARG A 45 8.91 -11.80 7.17
N GLU A 46 8.36 -12.62 8.03
CA GLU A 46 7.52 -13.75 7.68
C GLU A 46 6.26 -13.29 6.96
N ASP A 47 5.57 -12.24 7.44
CA ASP A 47 4.37 -11.68 6.80
C ASP A 47 4.69 -11.10 5.41
N PHE A 48 5.82 -10.40 5.28
CA PHE A 48 6.26 -9.87 3.98
C PHE A 48 6.59 -10.99 2.99
N GLU A 49 7.34 -12.01 3.42
CA GLU A 49 7.68 -13.16 2.58
C GLU A 49 6.42 -13.94 2.17
N GLU A 50 5.45 -14.12 3.07
CA GLU A 50 4.16 -14.72 2.75
C GLU A 50 3.41 -13.89 1.70
N ALA A 51 3.31 -12.57 1.88
CA ALA A 51 2.70 -11.67 0.91
C ALA A 51 3.35 -11.81 -0.47
N VAL A 52 4.69 -11.80 -0.55
CA VAL A 52 5.44 -12.01 -1.79
C VAL A 52 5.12 -13.36 -2.43
N GLN A 53 5.06 -14.46 -1.65
CA GLN A 53 4.70 -15.77 -2.21
C GLN A 53 3.27 -15.80 -2.76
N ASN A 54 2.34 -15.14 -2.07
CA ASN A 54 0.93 -15.08 -2.48
C ASN A 54 0.79 -14.31 -3.81
N LEU A 55 1.55 -13.23 -3.99
CA LEU A 55 1.53 -12.40 -5.19
C LEU A 55 2.32 -13.00 -6.36
N LYS A 56 3.31 -13.86 -6.08
CA LYS A 56 4.23 -14.42 -7.09
C LYS A 56 3.52 -15.06 -8.29
N SER A 57 2.41 -15.74 -8.06
CA SER A 57 1.64 -16.42 -9.12
C SER A 57 0.86 -15.46 -10.03
N LEU A 58 0.67 -14.21 -9.60
CA LEU A 58 -0.09 -13.21 -10.35
C LEU A 58 0.80 -12.47 -11.38
N GLY A 59 2.12 -12.56 -11.26
CA GLY A 59 3.07 -11.87 -12.12
C GLY A 59 3.47 -10.49 -11.58
N LYS A 60 3.80 -9.56 -12.49
CA LYS A 60 4.17 -8.18 -12.12
C LYS A 60 2.97 -7.25 -12.12
N THR A 61 3.02 -6.20 -11.32
CA THR A 61 2.02 -5.12 -11.37
C THR A 61 1.98 -4.47 -12.76
N THR A 62 0.80 -4.32 -13.34
CA THR A 62 0.58 -3.69 -14.66
C THR A 62 -0.26 -2.42 -14.60
N GLU A 63 -1.18 -2.32 -13.62
CA GLU A 63 -2.05 -1.15 -13.47
C GLU A 63 -2.40 -0.92 -12.00
N VAL A 64 -2.46 0.35 -11.59
CA VAL A 64 -2.79 0.79 -10.23
C VAL A 64 -3.86 1.88 -10.29
N ILE A 65 -5.10 1.50 -10.00
CA ILE A 65 -6.29 2.35 -10.12
C ILE A 65 -6.73 2.80 -8.72
N TYR A 66 -6.84 4.10 -8.52
CA TYR A 66 -7.43 4.66 -7.30
C TYR A 66 -8.93 4.38 -7.25
N LEU A 67 -9.42 3.80 -6.15
CA LEU A 67 -10.85 3.52 -5.98
C LEU A 67 -11.54 4.49 -5.03
N GLY A 68 -10.83 4.96 -4.01
CA GLY A 68 -11.42 5.93 -3.10
C GLY A 68 -10.68 6.11 -1.79
N HIS A 69 -11.24 7.03 -1.01
CA HIS A 69 -10.77 7.41 0.30
C HIS A 69 -11.97 7.49 1.24
N LEU A 70 -11.85 6.88 2.40
CA LEU A 70 -12.80 6.99 3.50
C LEU A 70 -12.11 7.65 4.69
N ASN A 71 -12.73 8.71 5.20
CA ASN A 71 -12.32 9.34 6.44
C ASN A 71 -12.95 8.58 7.61
N LYS A 72 -12.13 7.96 8.46
CA LYS A 72 -12.53 7.34 9.72
C LYS A 72 -12.23 8.32 10.86
N VAL A 73 -12.65 7.99 12.09
CA VAL A 73 -12.61 8.92 13.23
C VAL A 73 -11.20 9.47 13.50
N ASP A 74 -10.14 8.68 13.27
CA ASP A 74 -8.73 9.08 13.48
C ASP A 74 -7.78 8.57 12.38
N GLU A 75 -8.34 8.05 11.29
CA GLU A 75 -7.57 7.39 10.24
C GLU A 75 -8.20 7.62 8.88
N HIS A 76 -7.41 7.38 7.84
CA HIS A 76 -7.83 7.40 6.48
C HIS A 76 -7.66 6.01 5.89
N LEU A 77 -8.73 5.47 5.31
CA LEU A 77 -8.64 4.27 4.48
C LEU A 77 -8.56 4.70 3.03
N VAL A 78 -7.49 4.30 2.34
CA VAL A 78 -7.34 4.51 0.91
C VAL A 78 -7.30 3.15 0.22
N VAL A 79 -8.14 3.00 -0.80
CA VAL A 79 -8.31 1.72 -1.51
C VAL A 79 -7.88 1.89 -2.96
N TRP A 80 -7.13 0.90 -3.42
CA TRP A 80 -6.59 0.78 -4.77
C TRP A 80 -6.98 -0.55 -5.36
N LYS A 81 -7.14 -0.57 -6.68
CA LYS A 81 -7.26 -1.80 -7.46
C LYS A 81 -5.97 -2.02 -8.23
N VAL A 82 -5.40 -3.21 -8.11
CA VAL A 82 -4.12 -3.55 -8.72
C VAL A 82 -4.30 -4.72 -9.67
N ARG A 83 -3.83 -4.56 -10.90
CA ARG A 83 -3.78 -5.61 -11.93
C ARG A 83 -2.38 -6.18 -12.05
N TYR A 84 -2.30 -7.46 -12.40
CA TYR A 84 -1.05 -8.18 -12.57
C TYR A 84 -0.95 -8.82 -13.96
N SER A 85 0.27 -9.13 -14.41
CA SER A 85 0.54 -9.56 -15.78
C SER A 85 0.08 -10.98 -16.12
N ASP A 86 0.12 -11.88 -15.14
CA ASP A 86 -0.03 -13.33 -15.35
C ASP A 86 -1.38 -13.85 -14.83
N SER A 87 -2.22 -12.95 -14.32
CA SER A 87 -3.56 -13.25 -13.83
C SER A 87 -4.60 -12.29 -14.42
N GLN A 88 -5.83 -12.78 -14.58
CA GLN A 88 -6.99 -11.92 -14.83
C GLN A 88 -7.61 -11.38 -13.53
N GLU A 89 -7.08 -11.81 -12.38
CA GLU A 89 -7.51 -11.35 -11.07
C GLU A 89 -7.03 -9.92 -10.82
N GLU A 90 -7.90 -9.15 -10.17
CA GLU A 90 -7.61 -7.81 -9.68
C GLU A 90 -7.63 -7.89 -8.15
N LEU A 91 -6.58 -7.40 -7.50
CA LEU A 91 -6.55 -7.36 -6.03
C LEU A 91 -6.90 -5.95 -5.54
N LEU A 92 -7.65 -5.89 -4.46
CA LEU A 92 -7.86 -4.66 -3.73
C LEU A 92 -6.73 -4.49 -2.72
N TRP A 93 -6.03 -3.37 -2.79
CA TRP A 93 -5.02 -2.96 -1.82
C TRP A 93 -5.58 -1.83 -0.98
N SER A 94 -5.43 -1.96 0.33
CA SER A 94 -5.96 -1.03 1.32
C SER A 94 -4.83 -0.50 2.21
N LEU A 95 -4.76 0.82 2.33
CA LEU A 95 -3.85 1.52 3.24
C LEU A 95 -4.66 2.20 4.33
N ASN A 96 -4.37 1.89 5.60
CA ASN A 96 -4.80 2.72 6.72
C ASN A 96 -3.69 3.72 7.03
N LEU A 97 -4.02 5.01 7.03
CA LEU A 97 -3.08 6.10 7.21
C LEU A 97 -3.55 7.01 8.35
N ALA A 98 -2.61 7.58 9.11
CA ALA A 98 -2.91 8.62 10.08
C ALA A 98 -2.19 9.91 9.72
N ASP A 99 -2.83 11.05 9.98
CA ASP A 99 -2.16 12.34 9.95
C ASP A 99 -1.16 12.43 11.12
N SER A 100 0.05 12.92 10.86
CA SER A 100 1.06 13.25 11.86
C SER A 100 1.63 14.65 11.63
N GLU A 101 2.41 15.15 12.59
CA GLU A 101 3.10 16.45 12.47
C GLU A 101 4.00 16.53 11.23
N ASN A 102 4.58 15.39 10.83
CA ASN A 102 5.54 15.26 9.73
C ASN A 102 4.93 14.69 8.44
N GLY A 103 3.61 14.46 8.40
CA GLY A 103 2.88 13.98 7.22
C GLY A 103 2.06 12.74 7.49
N LEU A 104 1.81 11.95 6.45
CA LEU A 104 1.02 10.73 6.56
C LEU A 104 1.91 9.59 7.06
N VAL A 105 1.36 8.79 7.98
CA VAL A 105 2.01 7.57 8.48
C VAL A 105 1.16 6.39 8.10
N VAL A 106 1.77 5.34 7.54
CA VAL A 106 1.07 4.09 7.24
C VAL A 106 0.89 3.26 8.51
N ASN A 107 -0.35 3.09 8.95
CA ASN A 107 -0.74 2.31 10.13
C ASN A 107 -1.43 0.98 9.76
N GLY A 108 -1.46 0.63 8.49
CA GLY A 108 -1.99 -0.66 8.05
C GLY A 108 -1.87 -0.84 6.56
N LEU A 109 -1.54 -2.07 6.16
CA LEU A 109 -1.41 -2.50 4.79
C LEU A 109 -2.12 -3.86 4.65
N LEU A 110 -3.03 -3.96 3.69
CA LEU A 110 -3.74 -5.20 3.38
C LEU A 110 -3.95 -5.30 1.87
N PHE A 111 -4.00 -6.52 1.35
CA PHE A 111 -4.66 -6.79 0.09
C PHE A 111 -5.61 -7.99 0.23
N ASP A 112 -6.68 -7.99 -0.55
CA ASP A 112 -7.70 -9.03 -0.48
C ASP A 112 -7.16 -10.33 -1.10
N ARG A 113 -7.36 -11.45 -0.39
CA ARG A 113 -7.08 -12.82 -0.85
C ARG A 113 -8.26 -13.73 -0.51
#